data_AF-A0A0G0ZE25-F1
#
_entry.id   AF-A0A0G0ZE25-F1
#
_cell.length_a   1.000
_cell.length_b   1.000
_cell.length_c   1.000
_cell.angle_alpha   90.00
_cell.angle_beta   90.00
_cell.angle_gamma   90.00
#
_symmetry.space_group_name_H-M   'P 1'
#
loop_
_entity.id
_entity.type
_entity.pdbx_description
1 polymer ?
#
loop_
_entity_poly.entity_id
_entity_poly.type
_entity_poly.pdbx_seq_one_letter_code
_entity_poly.pdbx_strand_id
1 'polypeptide(L)' 'MKKDIPVIDVKKYGGKQVAILDGKIIASGNTLEQVIERARKIAPKRPLVDIKVLAVPKTLTVIYYV' A
#
# COMPACT_ATOMS: atom_id res chain seq x y z
N MET A 1 -10.12 17.10 9.28
CA MET A 1 -10.47 15.76 8.77
C MET A 1 -9.57 14.72 9.42
N LYS A 2 -10.12 13.71 10.11
CA LYS A 2 -9.36 12.53 10.54
C LYS A 2 -8.82 11.89 9.26
N LYS A 3 -7.50 11.92 9.04
CA LYS A 3 -6.88 11.10 8.00
C LYS A 3 -6.90 9.68 8.57
N ASP A 4 -7.74 8.81 8.01
CA ASP A 4 -7.71 7.39 8.37
C ASP A 4 -6.32 6.86 8.02
N ILE A 5 -5.51 6.61 9.06
CA ILE A 5 -4.19 6.02 8.88
C ILE A 5 -4.44 4.54 8.55
N PRO A 6 -4.03 4.07 7.36
CA PRO A 6 -4.24 2.68 6.98
C PRO A 6 -3.48 1.77 7.95
N VAL A 7 -4.21 0.89 8.62
CA VAL A 7 -3.61 -0.20 9.39
C VAL A 7 -3.23 -1.31 8.41
N ILE A 8 -1.93 -1.59 8.30
CA ILE A 8 -1.40 -2.64 7.42
C ILE A 8 -1.26 -3.93 8.23
N ASP A 9 -2.03 -4.95 7.88
CA ASP A 9 -1.88 -6.29 8.45
C ASP A 9 -0.64 -6.99 7.87
N VAL A 10 0.42 -7.09 8.67
CA VAL A 10 1.68 -7.75 8.30
C VAL A 10 1.47 -9.23 7.99
N LYS A 11 0.52 -9.93 8.60
CA LYS A 11 0.25 -11.35 8.26
C LYS A 11 -0.25 -11.50 6.83
N LYS A 12 -1.03 -10.54 6.35
CA LYS A 12 -1.62 -10.56 5.00
C LYS A 12 -0.68 -10.00 3.92
N TYR A 13 0.05 -8.94 4.27
CA TYR A 13 0.83 -8.14 3.33
C TYR A 13 2.34 -8.27 3.49
N GLY A 14 2.83 -9.02 4.48
CA GLY A 14 4.27 -9.20 4.73
C GLY A 14 5.03 -9.66 3.48
N GLY A 15 6.09 -8.92 3.13
CA GLY A 15 6.90 -9.16 1.95
C GLY A 15 6.31 -8.68 0.63
N LYS A 16 5.15 -8.00 0.65
CA LYS A 16 4.50 -7.44 -0.52
C LYS A 16 4.67 -5.92 -0.57
N GLN A 17 4.48 -5.37 -1.75
CA GLN A 17 4.18 -3.96 -1.95
C GLN A 17 2.67 -3.75 -1.92
N VAL A 18 2.22 -2.63 -1.35
CA VAL A 18 0.80 -2.26 -1.25
C VAL A 18 0.56 -0.88 -1.84
N ALA A 19 -0.53 -0.72 -2.58
CA ALA A 19 -1.04 0.58 -3.05
C ALA A 19 -2.12 1.08 -2.11
N ILE A 20 -2.00 2.33 -1.69
CA ILE A 20 -2.90 3.03 -0.78
C ILE A 20 -3.48 4.23 -1.50
N LEU A 21 -4.81 4.33 -1.47
CA LEU A 21 -5.58 5.47 -1.98
C LEU A 21 -6.62 5.85 -0.94
N ASP A 22 -6.71 7.15 -0.61
CA ASP A 22 -7.67 7.69 0.36
C ASP A 22 -7.71 6.92 1.70
N GLY A 23 -6.52 6.52 2.19
CA GLY A 23 -6.38 5.78 3.46
C GLY A 23 -6.73 4.30 3.40
N LYS A 24 -7.00 3.74 2.22
CA LYS A 24 -7.36 2.32 2.03
C LYS A 24 -6.34 1.61 1.14
N ILE A 25 -5.99 0.38 1.50
CA ILE A 25 -5.19 -0.49 0.64
C ILE A 25 -6.09 -0.98 -0.50
N ILE A 26 -5.77 -0.57 -1.73
CA ILE A 26 -6.54 -0.94 -2.93
C ILE A 26 -5.89 -2.09 -3.71
N ALA A 27 -4.57 -2.25 -3.65
CA ALA A 27 -3.88 -3.35 -4.33
C ALA A 27 -2.65 -3.82 -3.54
N SER A 28 -2.20 -5.05 -3.83
CA SER A 28 -0.93 -5.58 -3.33
C SER A 28 -0.29 -6.51 -4.35
N GLY A 29 1.03 -6.68 -4.28
CA GLY A 29 1.80 -7.50 -5.23
C GLY A 29 3.25 -7.67 -4.78
N ASN A 30 4.01 -8.49 -5.51
CA ASN A 30 5.42 -8.74 -5.16
C ASN A 30 6.35 -7.70 -5.79
N THR A 31 5.91 -7.04 -6.86
CA THR A 31 6.67 -5.98 -7.56
C THR A 31 5.83 -4.72 -7.71
N LEU A 32 6.49 -3.61 -8.01
CA LEU A 32 5.84 -2.32 -8.20
C LEU A 32 4.91 -2.35 -9.42
N GLU A 33 5.34 -2.99 -10.51
CA GLU A 33 4.57 -3.11 -11.75
C GLU A 33 3.24 -3.83 -11.50
N GLN A 34 3.27 -4.94 -10.76
CA GLN A 34 2.07 -5.69 -10.40
C GLN A 34 1.10 -4.84 -9.57
N VAL A 35 1.63 -4.06 -8.63
CA VAL A 35 0.82 -3.18 -7.77
C VAL A 35 0.19 -2.06 -8.59
N ILE A 36 0.94 -1.43 -9.49
CA ILE A 36 0.43 -0.37 -10.36
C ILE A 36 -0.64 -0.91 -11.32
N GLU A 37 -0.39 -2.06 -11.95
CA GLU A 37 -1.36 -2.68 -12.87
C GLU A 37 -2.69 -2.97 -12.15
N ARG A 38 -2.62 -3.57 -10.95
CA ARG A 38 -3.80 -3.87 -10.13
C ARG A 38 -4.50 -2.60 -9.63
N ALA A 39 -3.74 -1.60 -9.19
CA ALA A 39 -4.29 -0.33 -8.72
C ALA A 39 -5.03 0.41 -9.86
N ARG A 40 -4.48 0.41 -11.08
CA ARG A 40 -5.13 1.00 -12.26
C ARG A 40 -6.43 0.30 -12.64
N LYS A 41 -6.52 -1.02 -12.47
CA LYS A 41 -7.78 -1.77 -12.70
C LYS A 41 -8.88 -1.35 -11.71
N ILE A 42 -8.51 -1.01 -10.48
CA ILE A 42 -9.46 -0.65 -9.42
C ILE A 42 -9.81 0.84 -9.45
N ALA A 43 -8.84 1.70 -9.72
CA ALA A 43 -9.00 3.16 -9.74
C ALA A 43 -8.48 3.77 -11.06
N PRO A 44 -9.09 3.44 -12.22
CA PRO A 44 -8.56 3.83 -13.53
C PRO A 44 -8.57 5.34 -13.78
N LYS A 45 -9.48 6.06 -13.13
CA LYS A 45 -9.64 7.53 -13.27
C LYS A 45 -8.74 8.33 -12.34
N ARG A 46 -8.05 7.68 -11.40
CA ARG A 46 -7.20 8.38 -10.43
C ARG A 46 -5.78 8.53 -10.98
N PRO A 47 -5.19 9.73 -10.93
CA PRO A 47 -3.78 9.92 -11.21
C PRO A 47 -2.90 9.00 -10.35
N LEU A 48 -1.81 8.48 -10.92
CA LEU A 48 -0.87 7.65 -10.16
C LEU A 48 -0.23 8.40 -8.99
N VAL A 49 -0.06 9.72 -9.10
CA VAL A 49 0.51 10.56 -8.05
C VAL A 49 -0.33 10.54 -6.76
N ASP A 50 -1.62 10.22 -6.86
CA ASP A 50 -2.51 10.09 -5.70
C ASP A 50 -2.37 8.72 -5.00
N ILE A 51 -1.73 7.75 -5.65
CA ILE A 51 -1.56 6.39 -5.14
C ILE A 51 -0.20 6.29 -4.44
N LYS A 52 -0.24 6.09 -3.13
CA LYS A 52 0.97 5.83 -2.34
C LYS A 52 1.32 4.35 -2.42
N VAL A 53 2.57 4.02 -2.73
CA VAL A 53 3.06 2.64 -2.71
C VAL A 53 4.05 2.47 -1.56
N LEU A 54 3.85 1.42 -0.76
CA LEU A 54 4.71 1.07 0.36
C LEU A 54 5.14 -0.39 0.26
N ALA A 55 6.39 -0.68 0.58
CA ALA A 55 6.86 -2.05 0.80
C ALA A 55 6.59 -2.45 2.25
N VAL A 56 5.96 -3.60 2.45
CA VAL A 56 5.67 -4.15 3.78
C VAL A 56 6.73 -5.20 4.10
N PRO A 57 7.48 -5.07 5.20
CA PRO A 57 8.49 -6.04 5.57
C PRO A 57 7.87 -7.42 5.84
N LYS A 58 8.61 -8.51 5.56
CA LYS A 58 8.14 -9.88 5.83
C LYS A 58 7.97 -10.16 7.32
N THR A 59 8.78 -9.52 8.13
CA THR A 59 8.78 -9.63 9.59
C THR A 59 8.42 -8.28 10.19
N LEU A 60 8.04 -8.27 11.48
CA LEU A 60 7.73 -7.03 12.18
C LEU A 60 9.01 -6.16 12.25
N THR A 61 9.07 -5.09 11.47
CA THR A 61 10.12 -4.06 11.60
C THR A 61 9.51 -2.87 12.34
N VAL A 62 9.92 -2.69 13.59
CA VAL A 62 9.55 -1.52 14.39
C VAL A 62 10.58 -0.42 14.12
N ILE A 63 10.14 0.69 13.53
CA ILE A 63 10.99 1.89 13.43
C ILE A 63 10.79 2.67 14.73
N TYR A 64 11.78 2.61 15.62
CA TYR A 64 11.83 3.52 16.77
C TYR A 64 12.22 4.90 16.28
N TYR A 65 11.36 5.89 16.51
CA TYR A 65 11.69 7.30 16.39
C TYR A 65 11.95 7.80 17.80
N VAL A 66 13.20 8.18 18.09
CA VAL A 66 13.64 8.76 19.37
C VAL A 66 13.72 10.26 19.22
#